data_AF-A0A5N5U2B3-F1
#
_entry.id   AF-A0A5N5U2B3-F1
#
_cell.length_a   1.000
_cell.length_b   1.000
_cell.length_c   1.000
_cell.angle_alpha   90.00
_cell.angle_beta   90.00
_cell.angle_gamma   90.00
#
_symmetry.space_group_name_H-M   'P 1'
#
loop_
_entity.id
_entity.type
_entity.pdbx_description
1 polymer ?
#
loop_
_entity_poly.entity_id
_entity_poly.type
_entity_poly.pdbx_seq_one_letter_code
_entity_poly.pdbx_strand_id
1 'polypeptide(L)'
;MNIQEKFELSEGVTILACSGYENVFDVIGKKLNLICDGEARQTLTVSGEKKMINQKTNFKQKAFETHDKVLLSQEEAQNGKWQLIGDCLIS
;
A
#
# COMPACT_ATOMS: atom_id res chain seq x y z
N MET A 1 7.66 -1.12 0.82
CA MET A 1 6.83 -0.20 1.64
C MET A 1 6.03 -1.02 2.62
N ASN A 2 5.98 -0.68 3.91
CA ASN A 2 5.23 -1.45 4.90
C ASN A 2 3.80 -0.92 5.00
N ILE A 3 2.81 -1.80 4.91
CA ILE A 3 1.41 -1.42 5.11
C ILE A 3 1.18 -1.13 6.59
N GLN A 4 0.38 -0.11 6.88
CA GLN A 4 0.04 0.33 8.23
C GLN A 4 -1.46 0.27 8.46
N GLU A 5 -2.24 0.69 7.47
CA GLU A 5 -3.70 0.72 7.56
C GLU A 5 -4.31 0.42 6.19
N LYS A 6 -5.53 -0.11 6.23
CA LYS A 6 -6.39 -0.33 5.07
C LYS A 6 -7.72 0.37 5.31
N PHE A 7 -8.21 1.07 4.30
CA PHE A 7 -9.54 1.68 4.27
C PHE A 7 -10.27 1.24 3.03
N GLU A 8 -11.52 0.79 3.20
CA GLU A 8 -12.42 0.51 2.08
C GLU A 8 -13.40 1.67 1.95
N LEU A 9 -13.52 2.23 0.74
CA LEU A 9 -14.45 3.31 0.43
C LEU A 9 -15.68 2.77 -0.31
N SER A 10 -16.78 3.52 -0.30
CA SER A 10 -18.10 3.13 -0.80
C SER A 10 -18.22 2.85 -2.31
N GLU A 11 -17.11 2.89 -3.06
CA GLU A 11 -17.08 2.72 -4.52
C GLU A 11 -16.13 1.59 -4.97
N GLY A 12 -15.80 0.67 -4.07
CA GLY A 12 -14.84 -0.41 -4.36
C GLY A 12 -13.39 0.06 -4.43
N VAL A 13 -13.12 1.28 -3.99
CA VAL A 13 -11.77 1.82 -3.83
C VAL A 13 -11.21 1.37 -2.49
N THR A 14 -9.99 0.83 -2.50
CA THR A 14 -9.21 0.57 -1.30
C THR A 14 -8.05 1.56 -1.21
N ILE A 15 -7.87 2.16 -0.03
CA ILE A 15 -6.71 2.97 0.31
C ILE A 15 -5.80 2.18 1.26
N LEU A 16 -4.52 2.07 0.91
CA LEU A 16 -3.48 1.47 1.74
C LEU A 16 -2.53 2.57 2.23
N ALA A 17 -2.54 2.82 3.54
CA ALA A 17 -1.55 3.69 4.16
C ALA A 17 -0.27 2.91 4.39
N CYS A 18 0.85 3.43 3.89
CA CYS A 18 2.13 2.74 3.86
C CYS A 18 3.23 3.63 4.42
N SER A 19 4.17 3.04 5.16
CA SER A 19 5.41 3.68 5.62
C SER A 19 6.63 3.16 4.87
N GLY A 20 7.78 3.84 5.05
CA GLY A 20 9.03 3.44 4.42
C GLY A 20 9.01 3.60 2.90
N TYR A 21 8.32 4.65 2.42
CA TYR A 21 8.34 5.02 1.02
C TYR A 21 9.55 5.91 0.73
N GLU A 22 10.36 5.52 -0.25
CA GLU A 22 11.41 6.37 -0.80
C GLU A 22 10.86 7.15 -2.01
N ASN A 23 11.03 8.47 -2.02
CA ASN A 23 10.47 9.42 -3.00
C ASN A 23 10.98 9.27 -4.45
N VAL A 24 11.58 8.14 -4.79
CA VAL A 24 12.27 7.91 -6.06
C VAL A 24 11.39 7.17 -7.09
N PHE A 25 10.24 6.63 -6.68
CA PHE A 25 9.43 5.74 -7.52
C PHE A 25 8.03 6.27 -7.84
N ASP A 26 7.77 6.58 -9.10
CA ASP A 26 6.41 6.75 -9.61
C ASP A 26 5.70 5.38 -9.64
N VAL A 27 4.67 5.24 -8.80
CA VAL A 27 3.92 4.00 -8.62
C VAL A 27 2.57 4.03 -9.31
N ILE A 28 2.12 5.17 -9.83
CA ILE A 28 0.78 5.28 -10.43
C ILE A 28 0.73 4.48 -11.75
N GLY A 29 -0.31 3.67 -11.91
CA GLY A 29 -0.47 2.75 -13.03
C GLY A 29 0.47 1.54 -13.00
N LYS A 30 1.31 1.41 -11.96
CA LYS A 30 2.19 0.25 -11.78
C LYS A 30 1.47 -0.87 -11.03
N LYS A 31 1.97 -2.08 -11.26
CA LYS A 31 1.62 -3.25 -10.47
C LYS A 31 2.63 -3.40 -9.31
N LEU A 32 2.10 -3.62 -8.12
CA LEU A 32 2.87 -3.88 -6.91
C LEU A 32 2.41 -5.21 -6.32
N ASN A 33 3.35 -5.98 -5.79
CA ASN A 33 3.05 -7.21 -5.08
C ASN A 33 2.79 -6.91 -3.61
N LEU A 34 1.65 -7.39 -3.13
CA LEU A 34 1.30 -7.52 -1.73
C LEU A 34 2.01 -8.75 -1.17
N ILE A 35 2.93 -8.52 -0.24
CA ILE A 35 3.78 -9.53 0.38
C ILE A 35 3.37 -9.69 1.85
N CYS A 36 3.33 -10.93 2.35
CA CYS A 36 3.18 -11.25 3.77
C CYS A 36 4.27 -12.24 4.20
N ASP A 37 5.03 -11.91 5.24
CA ASP A 37 6.13 -12.75 5.75
C ASP A 37 7.10 -13.23 4.62
N GLY A 38 7.36 -12.35 3.64
CA GLY A 38 8.27 -12.60 2.51
C GLY A 38 7.64 -13.30 1.29
N GLU A 39 6.39 -13.76 1.38
CA GLU A 39 5.70 -14.44 0.27
C GLU A 39 4.72 -13.52 -0.45
N ALA A 40 4.73 -13.55 -1.79
CA ALA A 40 3.76 -12.82 -2.60
C ALA A 40 2.37 -13.47 -2.49
N ARG A 41 1.38 -12.68 -2.06
CA ARG A 41 -0.01 -13.12 -1.88
C ARG A 41 -0.92 -12.63 -2.99
N GLN A 42 -0.66 -11.44 -3.50
CA GLN A 42 -1.50 -10.79 -4.50
C GLN A 42 -0.71 -9.72 -5.26
N THR A 43 -1.03 -9.49 -6.52
CA THR A 43 -0.58 -8.30 -7.26
C THR A 43 -1.71 -7.28 -7.34
N LEU A 44 -1.41 -6.01 -7.06
CA LEU A 44 -2.33 -4.88 -7.06
C LEU A 44 -1.91 -3.83 -8.08
N THR A 45 -2.88 -3.22 -8.73
CA THR A 45 -2.69 -2.06 -9.62
C THR A 45 -2.93 -0.78 -8.82
N VAL A 46 -1.94 0.09 -8.74
CA VAL A 46 -2.07 1.38 -8.07
C VAL A 46 -2.74 2.38 -9.01
N SER A 47 -3.89 2.93 -8.63
CA SER A 47 -4.62 3.95 -9.41
C SER A 47 -4.23 5.37 -9.04
N GLY A 48 -3.68 5.59 -7.85
CA GLY A 48 -3.31 6.93 -7.41
C GLY A 48 -2.55 6.98 -6.09
N GLU A 49 -2.04 8.18 -5.80
CA GLU A 49 -1.41 8.52 -4.52
C GLU A 49 -2.23 9.62 -3.84
N LYS A 50 -2.46 9.47 -2.52
CA LYS A 50 -3.14 10.46 -1.69
C LYS A 50 -2.22 10.95 -0.58
N LYS A 51 -2.33 12.25 -0.28
CA LYS A 51 -1.71 12.85 0.91
C LYS A 51 -2.61 12.61 2.11
N MET A 52 -2.04 12.14 3.22
CA MET A 52 -2.75 12.04 4.49
C MET A 52 -2.87 13.45 5.11
N ILE A 53 -4.07 13.83 5.56
CA ILE A 53 -4.36 15.18 6.08
C ILE A 53 -3.65 15.43 7.43
N ASN A 54 -3.48 14.41 8.26
CA ASN A 54 -2.82 14.53 9.55
C ASN A 54 -1.31 14.27 9.47
N GLN A 55 -0.59 15.17 8.79
CA GLN A 55 0.85 15.01 8.51
C GLN A 55 1.73 15.07 9.76
N LYS A 56 1.29 15.71 10.85
CA LYS A 56 2.11 15.88 12.07
C LYS A 56 2.48 14.58 12.76
N THR A 57 1.65 13.53 12.69
CA THR A 57 1.92 12.20 13.22
C THR A 57 2.41 11.20 12.17
N ASN A 58 2.15 11.46 10.88
CA ASN A 58 2.34 10.51 9.78
C ASN A 58 3.37 10.98 8.74
N PHE A 59 4.39 11.74 9.16
CA PHE A 59 5.37 12.41 8.29
C PHE A 59 6.12 11.49 7.30
N LYS A 60 6.10 10.17 7.51
CA LYS A 60 6.74 9.16 6.65
C LYS A 60 5.76 8.22 5.96
N GLN A 61 4.47 8.53 5.99
CA GLN A 61 3.44 7.70 5.40
C GLN A 61 2.89 8.31 4.11
N LYS A 62 2.64 7.45 3.12
CA LYS A 62 1.90 7.74 1.90
C LYS A 62 0.71 6.82 1.80
N ALA A 63 -0.37 7.29 1.19
CA ALA A 63 -1.55 6.49 0.93
C ALA A 63 -1.65 6.15 -0.55
N PHE A 64 -1.84 4.88 -0.87
CA PHE A 64 -1.98 4.39 -2.23
C PHE A 64 -3.42 3.93 -2.47
N GLU A 65 -3.97 4.35 -3.60
CA GLU A 65 -5.31 4.00 -4.04
C GLU A 65 -5.24 2.80 -5.00
N THR A 66 -6.19 1.89 -4.88
CA THR A 66 -6.43 0.81 -5.84
C THR A 66 -7.92 0.52 -5.97
N HIS A 67 -8.34 0.10 -7.17
CA HIS A 67 -9.68 -0.44 -7.41
C HIS A 67 -9.71 -1.97 -7.34
N ASP A 68 -8.57 -2.61 -7.13
CA ASP A 68 -8.50 -4.05 -6.95
C ASP A 68 -9.08 -4.42 -5.57
N LYS A 69 -9.77 -5.55 -5.49
CA LYS A 69 -10.16 -6.13 -4.21
C LYS A 69 -8.88 -6.56 -3.48
N VAL A 70 -8.56 -5.92 -2.36
CA VAL A 70 -7.35 -6.25 -1.59
C VAL A 70 -7.64 -7.38 -0.59
N LEU A 71 -6.95 -8.51 -0.77
CA LEU A 71 -7.01 -9.73 0.07
C LEU A 71 -6.16 -9.55 1.35
N LEU A 72 -6.48 -8.51 2.10
CA LEU A 72 -5.88 -8.10 3.36
C LEU A 72 -6.99 -7.51 4.23
N SER A 73 -7.19 -7.97 5.45
CA SER A 73 -8.12 -7.32 6.39
C SER A 73 -7.49 -6.06 7.02
N GLN A 74 -8.32 -5.21 7.63
CA GLN A 74 -7.84 -4.02 8.34
C GLN A 74 -6.95 -4.40 9.55
N GLU A 75 -7.28 -5.47 10.27
CA GLU A 75 -6.51 -5.94 11.42
C GLU A 75 -5.15 -6.52 11.00
N GLU A 76 -5.12 -7.28 9.90
CA GLU A 76 -3.87 -7.76 9.33
C GLU A 76 -2.98 -6.62 8.84
N ALA A 77 -3.55 -5.56 8.27
CA ALA A 77 -2.78 -4.39 7.82
C ALA A 77 -1.98 -3.72 8.96
N GLN A 78 -2.44 -3.86 10.21
CA GLN A 78 -1.85 -3.26 11.40
C GLN A 78 -0.85 -4.17 12.12
N ASN A 79 -0.70 -5.44 11.71
CA ASN A 79 0.17 -6.40 12.41
C ASN A 79 1.67 -6.27 12.06
N GLY A 80 2.02 -5.40 11.11
CA GLY A 80 3.40 -5.12 10.72
C GLY A 80 4.06 -6.14 9.77
N LYS A 81 3.36 -7.16 9.31
CA LYS A 81 3.89 -8.23 8.45
C LYS A 81 3.74 -8.00 6.95
N TRP A 82 2.93 -7.01 6.57
CA TRP A 82 2.49 -6.82 5.20
C TRP A 82 3.23 -5.68 4.50
N GLN A 83 3.58 -5.91 3.24
CA GLN A 83 4.37 -4.98 2.44
C GLN A 83 3.82 -4.84 1.01
N LEU A 84 4.00 -3.66 0.43
CA LEU A 84 3.90 -3.43 -1.02
C LEU A 84 5.29 -3.27 -1.62
N ILE A 85 5.59 -4.07 -2.63
CA ILE A 85 6.88 -4.09 -3.33
C ILE A 85 6.64 -4.04 -4.84
N GLY A 86 7.34 -3.14 -5.53
CA GLY A 86 7.33 -3.10 -7.00
C GLY A 86 8.33 -4.08 -7.59
N ASP A 87 8.06 -4.54 -8.82
CA ASP A 87 8.87 -5.56 -9.50
C ASP A 87 10.35 -5.18 -9.69
N CYS A 88 10.72 -3.90 -9.56
CA CYS A 88 12.12 -3.45 -9.67
C CYS A 88 13.03 -3.80 -8.46
N LEU A 89 12.52 -4.44 -7.40
CA LEU A 89 13.30 -4.75 -6.18
C LEU A 89 13.68 -6.23 -6.01
N ILE A 90 13.46 -7.06 -7.03
CA ILE A 90 13.94 -8.45 -7.06
C ILE A 90 15.09 -8.52 -8.07
N SER A 91 16.31 -8.23 -7.61
CA SER A 91 17.57 -8.43 -8.35
C SER A 91 18.51 -9.29 -7.54
#